data_AF-B1ZD32-F1
#
_entry.id   AF-B1ZD32-F1
#
_cell.length_a   1.000
_cell.length_b   1.000
_cell.length_c   1.000
_cell.angle_alpha   90.00
_cell.angle_beta   90.00
_cell.angle_gamma   90.00
#
_symmetry.space_group_name_H-M   'P 1'
#
loop_
_entity.id
_entity.type
_entity.pdbx_description
1 polymer ?
#
loop_
_entity_poly.entity_id
_entity_poly.type
_entity_poly.pdbx_seq_one_letter_code
_entity_poly.pdbx_strand_id
1 'polypeptide(L)' 'MSTLATLTALSWSGELPAIGHFIKADRGRTAFMIVQVIEPKRPCGYVARFRCERHSPASLPADAIVHPWRWSKR' A
#
# COMPACT_ATOMS: atom_id res chain seq x y z
N MET A 1 2.40 18.16 8.97
CA MET A 1 1.14 17.57 8.47
C MET A 1 1.46 16.53 7.41
N SER A 2 1.37 15.24 7.72
CA SER A 2 1.59 14.18 6.74
C SER A 2 0.46 14.23 5.71
N THR A 3 0.80 14.38 4.43
CA THR A 3 -0.20 14.41 3.37
C THR A 3 -0.72 13.00 3.13
N LEU A 4 -1.99 12.77 3.44
CA LEU A 4 -2.64 11.49 3.16
C LEU A 4 -2.82 11.30 1.65
N ALA A 5 -2.40 10.13 1.16
CA ALA A 5 -2.61 9.68 -0.20
C ALA A 5 -3.62 8.53 -0.20
N THR A 6 -4.36 8.37 -1.30
CA THR A 6 -5.20 7.19 -1.50
C THR A 6 -4.62 6.36 -2.64
N LEU A 7 -4.32 5.10 -2.38
CA LEU A 7 -3.91 4.12 -3.39
C LEU A 7 -5.10 3.23 -3.71
N THR A 8 -5.38 3.05 -5.00
CA THR A 8 -6.42 2.13 -5.46
C THR A 8 -5.77 0.90 -6.05
N ALA A 9 -5.98 -0.23 -5.38
CA ALA A 9 -5.66 -1.55 -5.85
C ALA A 9 -6.79 -2.09 -6.71
N LEU A 10 -6.57 -2.18 -8.03
CA LEU A 10 -7.52 -2.84 -8.93
C LEU A 10 -7.36 -4.36 -8.95
N SER A 11 -6.21 -4.86 -8.48
CA SER A 11 -5.95 -6.27 -8.25
C SER A 11 -4.87 -6.39 -7.19
N TRP A 12 -5.14 -7.16 -6.14
CA TRP A 12 -4.16 -7.58 -5.14
C TRP A 12 -4.12 -9.10 -5.06
N SER A 13 -2.91 -9.65 -5.16
CA SER A 13 -2.63 -11.07 -4.99
C SER A 13 -2.17 -11.36 -3.55
N GLY A 14 -2.75 -12.37 -2.90
CA GLY A 14 -2.36 -12.78 -1.56
C GLY A 14 -3.17 -12.10 -0.46
N GLU A 15 -2.60 -12.06 0.75
CA GLU A 15 -3.22 -11.44 1.91
C GLU A 15 -3.24 -9.91 1.78
N LEU A 16 -4.37 -9.29 2.13
CA LEU A 16 -4.47 -7.83 2.11
C LEU A 16 -3.55 -7.22 3.18
N PRO A 17 -2.80 -6.16 2.86
CA PRO A 17 -2.02 -5.44 3.84
C PRO A 17 -2.89 -4.88 4.97
N ALA A 18 -2.41 -5.03 6.21
CA ALA A 18 -3.05 -4.49 7.39
C ALA A 18 -2.70 -3.01 7.62
N ILE A 19 -3.41 -2.37 8.55
CA ILE A 19 -3.06 -1.03 9.04
C ILE A 19 -1.68 -1.09 9.71
N GLY A 20 -0.84 -0.08 9.44
CA GLY A 20 0.57 -0.03 9.88
C GLY A 20 1.55 -0.73 8.94
N HIS A 21 1.07 -1.57 8.01
CA HIS A 21 1.93 -2.11 6.96
C HIS A 21 2.25 -1.04 5.92
N PHE A 22 3.35 -1.25 5.20
CA PHE A 22 3.80 -0.35 4.15
C PHE A 22 3.60 -0.97 2.77
N ILE A 23 3.23 -0.16 1.80
CA ILE A 23 3.18 -0.52 0.38
C ILE A 23 4.29 0.25 -0.34
N LYS A 24 5.10 -0.44 -1.13
CA LYS A 24 6.17 0.20 -1.90
C LYS A 24 6.34 -0.49 -3.26
N ALA A 25 6.51 0.30 -4.32
CA ALA A 25 6.89 -0.25 -5.61
C ALA A 25 8.37 -0.64 -5.65
N ASP A 26 8.71 -1.67 -6.43
CA ASP A 26 10.07 -2.24 -6.53
C ASP A 26 11.16 -1.16 -6.73
N ARG A 27 10.87 -0.13 -7.53
CA ARG A 27 11.76 1.03 -7.78
C ARG A 27 11.21 2.36 -7.27
N GLY A 28 10.18 2.31 -6.41
CA GLY A 28 9.53 3.49 -5.86
C GLY A 28 10.41 4.22 -4.84
N ARG A 29 10.45 5.55 -4.94
CA ARG A 29 11.13 6.42 -3.95
C ARG A 29 10.27 6.75 -2.73
N THR A 30 9.04 6.24 -2.67
CA THR A 30 8.08 6.52 -1.60
C THR A 30 7.50 5.21 -1.12
N ALA A 31 7.48 5.03 0.20
CA ALA A 31 6.72 3.99 0.86
C ALA A 31 5.41 4.59 1.39
N PHE A 32 4.33 3.82 1.33
CA PHE A 32 3.00 4.24 1.71
C PHE A 32 2.55 3.44 2.91
N MET A 33 2.57 4.03 4.10
CA MET A 33 2.08 3.38 5.31
C MET A 33 0.56 3.38 5.29
N ILE A 34 -0.07 2.22 5.42
CA ILE A 34 -1.52 2.10 5.39
C ILE A 34 -2.09 2.56 6.72
N VAL A 35 -2.95 3.56 6.67
CA VAL A 35 -3.71 4.03 7.84
C VAL A 35 -5.16 3.55 7.81
N GLN A 36 -5.68 3.20 6.63
CA GLN A 36 -7.04 2.68 6.49
C GLN A 36 -7.18 1.80 5.24
N VAL A 37 -7.89 0.68 5.37
CA VAL A 37 -8.31 -0.17 4.25
C VAL A 37 -9.81 0.06 3.98
N ILE A 38 -10.16 0.37 2.74
CA ILE A 38 -11.51 0.76 2.31
C ILE A 38 -11.98 -0.23 1.24
N GLU A 39 -13.15 -0.83 1.48
CA GLU A 39 -13.96 -1.62 0.53
C GLU A 39 -13.20 -2.72 -0.24
N PRO A 40 -12.78 -3.82 0.42
CA PRO A 40 -12.28 -4.99 -0.29
C PRO A 40 -13.44 -5.70 -1.03
N LYS A 41 -13.54 -5.57 -2.36
CA LYS A 41 -14.46 -6.39 -3.18
C LYS A 41 -13.72 -7.60 -3.75
N ARG A 42 -14.31 -8.79 -3.66
CA ARG A 42 -13.76 -10.05 -4.19
C ARG A 42 -14.68 -10.69 -5.24
N PRO A 43 -14.47 -10.44 -6.54
CA PRO A 43 -15.03 -11.31 -7.58
C PRO A 43 -13.99 -12.34 -8.07
N CYS A 44 -12.72 -11.96 -8.19
CA CYS A 44 -11.63 -12.81 -8.74
C CYS A 44 -10.21 -12.27 -8.41
N GLY A 45 -10.10 -11.49 -7.34
CA GLY A 45 -8.93 -10.74 -6.87
C GLY A 45 -9.43 -9.60 -5.97
N TYR A 46 -8.63 -9.14 -5.00
CA TYR A 46 -9.11 -8.02 -4.18
C TYR A 46 -8.97 -6.70 -4.92
N VAL A 47 -10.08 -6.00 -5.08
CA VAL A 47 -10.08 -4.56 -5.32
C VAL A 47 -10.13 -3.91 -3.95
N ALA A 48 -9.13 -3.09 -3.60
CA ALA A 48 -9.06 -2.40 -2.31
C ALA A 48 -8.61 -0.95 -2.49
N ARG A 49 -9.07 -0.05 -1.62
CA ARG A 49 -8.56 1.31 -1.53
C ARG A 49 -7.81 1.46 -0.21
N PHE A 50 -6.58 1.96 -0.26
CA PHE A 50 -5.76 2.19 0.93
C PHE A 50 -5.58 3.68 1.12
N ARG A 51 -6.02 4.23 2.26
CA ARG A 51 -5.49 5.54 2.68
C ARG A 51 -4.15 5.31 3.33
N CYS A 52 -3.18 6.11 2.90
CA CYS A 52 -1.80 5.94 3.28
C CYS A 52 -1.13 7.25 3.62
N GLU A 53 -0.16 7.20 4.53
CA GLU A 53 0.82 8.26 4.71
C GLU A 53 2.04 8.00 3.83
N ARG A 54 2.62 9.08 3.29
CA ARG A 54 3.87 9.00 2.52
C ARG A 54 5.05 9.03 3.46
N HIS A 55 5.91 8.03 3.33
CA HIS A 55 7.15 7.89 4.08
C HIS A 55 8.34 7.75 3.13
N SER A 56 9.49 8.26 3.54
CA SER A 56 10.74 7.98 2.84
C SER A 56 11.14 6.53 3.11
N PRO A 57 11.58 5.76 2.11
CA PRO A 57 12.10 4.41 2.35
C PRO A 57 13.26 4.38 3.36
N ALA A 58 14.02 5.47 3.47
CA ALA A 58 15.12 5.59 4.44
C ALA A 58 14.64 5.88 5.87
N SER A 59 13.39 6.28 6.06
CA SER A 59 12.79 6.56 7.37
C SER A 59 11.88 5.43 7.86
N LEU A 60 11.92 4.27 7.21
CA LEU A 60 11.12 3.12 7.63
C LEU A 60 11.71 2.50 8.90
N PRO A 61 10.86 2.10 9.87
CA PRO A 61 11.28 1.27 10.99
C PRO A 61 11.99 0.00 10.53
N ALA A 62 12.93 -0.52 11.34
CA ALA A 62 13.68 -1.74 11.00
C ALA A 62 12.79 -3.00 10.91
N ASP A 63 11.67 -2.99 11.62
CA ASP A 63 10.63 -4.03 11.66
C ASP A 63 9.46 -3.77 10.71
N ALA A 64 9.58 -2.77 9.82
CA ALA A 64 8.51 -2.42 8.90
C ALA A 64 8.18 -3.56 7.92
N ILE A 65 6.92 -4.00 7.92
CA ILE A 65 6.41 -4.97 6.94
C ILE A 65 6.08 -4.22 5.64
N VAL A 66 6.90 -4.45 4.61
CA VAL A 66 6.74 -3.82 3.29
C VAL A 66 6.19 -4.81 2.28
N HIS A 67 5.01 -4.51 1.76
CA HIS A 67 4.38 -5.26 0.68
C HIS A 67 4.80 -4.69 -0.68
N PRO A 68 5.32 -5.52 -1.59
CA PRO A 68 5.70 -5.08 -2.93
C PRO A 68 4.46 -4.76 -3.74
N TRP A 69 4.40 -3.54 -4.29
CA TRP A 69 3.32 -3.10 -5.17
C TRP A 69 3.80 -2.96 -6.60
N ARG A 70 3.24 -3.77 -7.49
CA ARG A 70 3.39 -3.55 -8.92
C ARG A 70 2.21 -2.73 -9.40
N TRP A 71 2.47 -1.45 -9.69
CA TRP A 71 1.57 -0.68 -10.51
C TRP A 71 1.45 -1.44 -11.82
N SER A 72 0.26 -1.96 -12.13
CA SER A 72 0.04 -2.49 -13.47
C SER A 72 0.42 -1.37 -14.42
N LYS A 73 1.46 -1.59 -15.24
CA LYS A 73 1.64 -0.78 -16.44
C LYS A 73 0.30 -0.94 -17.16
N ARG A 74 -0.47 0.14 -17.28
CA ARG A 74 -1.57 0.14 -18.24
C ARG A 74 -1.04 -0.35 -19.58
#